data_AF-A0A1I3YXN5-F1
#
_entry.id   AF-A0A1I3YXN5-F1
#
_cell.length_a   1.000
_cell.length_b   1.000
_cell.length_c   1.000
_cell.angle_alpha   90.00
_cell.angle_beta   90.00
_cell.angle_gamma   90.00
#
_symmetry.space_group_name_H-M   'P 1'
#
loop_
_entity.id
_entity.type
_entity.pdbx_description
1 polymer ?
#
loop_
_entity_poly.entity_id
_entity_poly.type
_entity_poly.pdbx_seq_one_letter_code
_entity_poly.pdbx_strand_id
1 'polypeptide(L)'
;MSRSGNRLLLAATLVYLWGGLALDLVIAVLAWMHPQLWFGFFHAGTPQGLEIALLRRAAGQWAAFALAQAAALLWFRRAPVWLAIMAGIRFSDLFTDLFYLLAARPLTPHGWWVLAPLPLMNLGGVWLLLRCHAMMARTPRRGPKRKRVLAVASG
;
A
#
# COMPACT_ATOMS: atom_id res chain seq x y z
N MET A 1 12.92 -14.14 -16.18
CA MET A 1 11.73 -13.35 -16.58
C MET A 1 12.05 -12.61 -17.87
N SER A 2 11.12 -12.62 -18.82
CA SER A 2 11.24 -11.85 -20.06
C SER A 2 11.19 -10.34 -19.78
N ARG A 3 11.74 -9.51 -20.68
CA ARG A 3 11.65 -8.04 -20.57
C ARG A 3 10.19 -7.56 -20.49
N SER A 4 9.26 -8.24 -21.15
CA SER A 4 7.82 -7.95 -21.07
C SER A 4 7.25 -8.24 -19.68
N GLY A 5 7.63 -9.36 -19.06
CA GLY A 5 7.20 -9.70 -17.70
C GLY A 5 7.65 -8.67 -16.64
N ASN A 6 8.86 -8.14 -16.77
CA ASN A 6 9.35 -7.09 -15.86
C ASN A 6 8.57 -5.77 -16.01
N ARG A 7 8.17 -5.41 -17.24
CA ARG A 7 7.37 -4.21 -17.49
C ARG A 7 5.95 -4.35 -16.93
N LEU A 8 5.33 -5.51 -17.11
CA LEU A 8 4.00 -5.78 -16.56
C LEU A 8 4.02 -5.73 -15.03
N LEU A 9 5.03 -6.34 -14.39
CA LEU A 9 5.18 -6.31 -12.93
C LEU A 9 5.33 -4.87 -12.41
N LEU A 10 6.13 -4.04 -13.08
CA LEU A 10 6.29 -2.64 -12.74
C LEU A 10 4.99 -1.85 -12.92
N ALA A 11 4.28 -2.06 -14.03
CA ALA A 11 2.99 -1.40 -14.29
C ALA A 11 1.95 -1.78 -13.23
N ALA A 12 1.82 -3.08 -12.93
CA ALA A 12 0.94 -3.56 -11.87
C ALA A 12 1.30 -2.95 -10.51
N THR A 13 2.59 -2.88 -10.18
CA THR A 13 3.07 -2.25 -8.93
C THR A 13 2.69 -0.77 -8.87
N LEU A 14 2.81 -0.04 -9.99
CA LEU A 14 2.41 1.37 -10.05
C LEU A 14 0.89 1.54 -9.91
N VAL A 15 0.09 0.70 -10.57
CA VAL A 15 -1.37 0.71 -10.44
C VAL A 15 -1.77 0.45 -9.01
N TYR A 16 -1.18 -0.56 -8.36
CA TYR A 16 -1.41 -0.85 -6.95
C TYR A 16 -1.01 0.33 -6.05
N LEU A 17 0.16 0.91 -6.30
CA LEU A 17 0.65 2.01 -5.47
C LEU A 17 -0.24 3.26 -5.57
N TRP A 18 -0.62 3.66 -6.78
CA TRP A 18 -1.54 4.79 -7.01
C TRP A 18 -2.96 4.50 -6.50
N GLY A 19 -3.48 3.29 -6.76
CA GLY A 19 -4.80 2.88 -6.30
C GLY A 19 -4.90 2.88 -4.78
N GLY A 20 -3.91 2.30 -4.10
CA GLY A 20 -3.84 2.31 -2.63
C GLY A 20 -3.69 3.72 -2.05
N LEU A 21 -2.90 4.60 -2.69
CA LEU A 21 -2.80 6.01 -2.26
C LEU A 21 -4.16 6.72 -2.33
N ALA A 22 -4.85 6.59 -3.46
CA ALA A 22 -6.16 7.19 -3.65
C ALA A 22 -7.18 6.63 -2.65
N LEU A 23 -7.21 5.31 -2.47
CA LEU A 23 -8.10 4.65 -1.52
C LEU A 23 -7.85 5.14 -0.09
N ASP A 24 -6.60 5.09 0.39
CA ASP A 24 -6.24 5.48 1.76
C ASP A 24 -6.60 6.94 2.04
N LEU A 25 -6.40 7.85 1.08
CA LEU A 25 -6.78 9.25 1.22
C LEU A 25 -8.30 9.42 1.30
N VAL A 26 -9.05 8.75 0.41
CA VAL A 26 -10.51 8.83 0.38
C VAL A 26 -11.10 8.30 1.68
N ILE A 27 -10.65 7.13 2.16
CA ILE A 27 -11.17 6.55 3.40
C ILE A 27 -10.73 7.35 4.62
N ALA A 28 -9.51 7.90 4.65
CA ALA A 28 -9.07 8.78 5.73
C ALA A 28 -9.95 10.03 5.83
N VAL A 29 -10.21 10.70 4.70
CA VAL A 29 -11.06 11.89 4.67
C VAL A 29 -12.51 11.55 5.05
N LEU A 30 -13.07 10.48 4.47
CA LEU A 30 -14.43 10.03 4.77
C LEU A 30 -14.61 9.71 6.25
N ALA A 31 -13.70 8.92 6.83
CA ALA A 31 -13.76 8.50 8.22
C ALA A 31 -13.52 9.65 9.21
N TRP A 32 -12.70 10.64 8.84
CA TRP A 32 -12.46 11.81 9.68
C TRP A 32 -13.62 12.81 9.65
N MET A 33 -14.02 13.21 8.44
CA MET A 33 -14.96 14.32 8.21
C MET A 33 -16.43 13.89 8.22
N HIS A 34 -16.73 12.68 7.74
CA HIS A 34 -18.10 12.19 7.56
C HIS A 34 -18.32 10.78 8.14
N PRO A 35 -18.05 10.56 9.44
CA PRO A 35 -18.20 9.24 10.06
C PRO A 35 -19.63 8.69 9.96
N GLN A 36 -20.64 9.55 9.88
CA GLN A 36 -22.04 9.14 9.72
C GLN A 36 -22.29 8.48 8.36
N LEU A 37 -21.64 8.96 7.30
CA LEU A 37 -21.72 8.32 5.98
C LEU A 37 -21.04 6.95 6.00
N TRP A 38 -19.90 6.83 6.69
CA TRP A 38 -19.24 5.55 6.88
C TRP A 38 -20.15 4.53 7.58
N PHE A 39 -20.73 4.90 8.72
CA PHE A 39 -21.61 3.99 9.45
C PHE A 39 -22.90 3.70 8.69
N GLY A 40 -23.55 4.70 8.10
CA GLY A 40 -24.80 4.50 7.36
C GLY A 40 -24.65 3.68 6.09
N PHE A 41 -23.48 3.71 5.43
CA PHE A 41 -23.23 2.90 4.25
C PHE A 41 -22.78 1.47 4.59
N PHE A 42 -21.87 1.32 5.56
CA PHE A 42 -21.22 0.03 5.84
C PHE A 42 -21.88 -0.79 6.97
N HIS A 43 -22.59 -0.16 7.91
CA HIS A 43 -23.12 -0.82 9.12
C HIS A 43 -24.64 -0.71 9.18
N ALA A 44 -25.29 -1.75 9.69
CA ALA A 44 -26.74 -1.76 9.85
C ALA A 44 -27.23 -1.05 11.13
N GLY A 45 -26.33 -0.41 11.88
CA GLY A 45 -26.62 0.27 13.15
C GLY A 45 -26.03 1.67 13.23
N THR A 46 -26.55 2.46 14.17
CA THR A 46 -26.06 3.80 14.46
C THR A 46 -24.92 3.76 15.50
N PRO A 47 -23.84 4.51 15.31
CA PRO A 47 -22.74 4.55 16.28
C PRO A 47 -23.17 5.24 17.58
N GLN A 48 -22.68 4.76 18.72
CA GLN A 48 -23.00 5.28 20.06
C GLN A 48 -21.95 6.26 20.61
N GLY A 49 -20.85 6.47 19.88
CA GLY A 49 -19.89 7.56 20.08
C GLY A 49 -18.45 7.07 20.14
N LEU A 50 -18.18 6.00 20.89
CA LEU A 50 -16.85 5.38 20.95
C LEU A 50 -16.40 4.88 19.57
N GLU A 51 -17.33 4.35 18.78
CA GLU A 51 -17.08 3.87 17.41
C GLU A 51 -16.64 5.02 16.49
N ILE A 52 -17.18 6.23 16.68
CA ILE A 52 -16.76 7.41 15.93
C ILE A 52 -15.33 7.81 16.30
N ALA A 53 -14.99 7.78 17.58
CA ALA A 53 -13.63 8.07 18.03
C ALA A 53 -12.63 7.04 17.48
N LEU A 54 -12.98 5.75 17.49
CA LEU A 54 -12.17 4.68 16.92
C LEU A 54 -12.03 4.81 15.39
N LEU A 55 -13.10 5.20 14.70
CA LEU A 55 -13.08 5.45 13.25
C LEU A 55 -12.16 6.63 12.89
N ARG A 56 -12.21 7.72 13.66
CA ARG A 56 -11.28 8.86 13.46
C ARG A 56 -9.84 8.49 13.77
N ARG A 57 -9.59 7.63 14.75
CA ARG A 57 -8.26 7.06 14.98
C ARG A 57 -7.79 6.23 13.78
N ALA A 58 -8.67 5.41 13.21
CA ALA A 58 -8.38 4.65 11.99
C ALA A 58 -8.11 5.56 10.79
N ALA A 59 -8.80 6.70 10.68
CA ALA A 59 -8.49 7.71 9.66
C ALA A 59 -7.05 8.22 9.75
N GLY A 60 -6.53 8.42 10.97
CA GLY A 60 -5.12 8.75 11.17
C GLY A 60 -4.17 7.65 10.68
N GLN A 61 -4.53 6.38 10.89
CA GLN A 61 -3.77 5.24 10.37
C GLN A 61 -3.77 5.22 8.83
N TRP A 62 -4.93 5.39 8.19
CA TRP A 62 -5.02 5.45 6.72
C TRP A 62 -4.26 6.65 6.15
N ALA A 63 -4.28 7.81 6.82
CA ALA A 63 -3.45 8.94 6.42
C ALA A 63 -1.94 8.62 6.49
N ALA A 64 -1.49 7.91 7.53
CA ALA A 64 -0.10 7.46 7.61
C ALA A 64 0.25 6.46 6.49
N PHE A 65 -0.67 5.56 6.14
CA PHE A 65 -0.48 4.63 5.02
C PHE A 65 -0.40 5.37 3.68
N ALA A 66 -1.26 6.35 3.44
CA ALA A 66 -1.18 7.22 2.27
C ALA A 66 0.19 7.91 2.15
N LEU A 67 0.72 8.44 3.26
CA LEU A 67 2.05 9.05 3.27
C LEU A 67 3.17 8.04 2.95
N ALA A 68 3.13 6.86 3.55
CA ALA A 68 4.11 5.81 3.26
C ALA A 68 4.01 5.32 1.80
N GLN A 69 2.81 5.21 1.26
CA GLN A 69 2.54 4.85 -0.13
C GLN A 69 3.07 5.92 -1.09
N ALA A 70 2.88 7.21 -0.77
CA ALA A 70 3.42 8.33 -1.53
C ALA A 70 4.96 8.32 -1.51
N ALA A 71 5.57 8.08 -0.35
CA ALA A 71 7.03 7.92 -0.24
C ALA A 71 7.53 6.73 -1.09
N ALA A 72 6.81 5.62 -1.07
CA ALA A 72 7.13 4.48 -1.93
C ALA A 72 7.06 4.85 -3.41
N LEU A 73 6.00 5.50 -3.88
CA LEU A 73 5.87 5.99 -5.27
C LEU A 73 7.03 6.88 -5.70
N LEU A 74 7.47 7.78 -4.83
CA LEU A 74 8.55 8.73 -5.13
C LEU A 74 9.92 8.05 -5.18
N TRP A 75 10.18 7.12 -4.26
CA TRP A 75 11.55 6.68 -3.97
C TRP A 75 11.88 5.25 -4.39
N PHE A 76 10.90 4.39 -4.69
CA PHE A 76 11.16 2.97 -4.96
C PHE A 76 12.14 2.71 -6.12
N ARG A 77 12.16 3.59 -7.13
CA ARG A 77 13.09 3.48 -8.27
C ARG A 77 14.55 3.71 -7.87
N ARG A 78 14.79 4.57 -6.87
CA ARG A 78 16.13 4.87 -6.36
C ARG A 78 16.51 3.92 -5.23
N ALA A 79 15.57 3.58 -4.37
CA ALA A 79 15.75 2.72 -3.20
C ALA A 79 14.61 1.69 -3.15
N PRO A 80 14.80 0.49 -3.73
CA PRO A 80 13.75 -0.54 -3.80
C PRO A 80 13.20 -0.99 -2.45
N VAL A 81 13.95 -0.78 -1.36
CA VAL A 81 13.54 -1.10 0.03
C VAL A 81 12.19 -0.50 0.40
N TRP A 82 11.81 0.64 -0.20
CA TRP A 82 10.48 1.24 0.01
C TRP A 82 9.32 0.32 -0.38
N LEU A 83 9.51 -0.58 -1.36
CA LEU A 83 8.51 -1.59 -1.70
C LEU A 83 8.36 -2.63 -0.59
N ALA A 84 9.47 -3.02 0.06
CA ALA A 84 9.43 -3.96 1.17
C ALA A 84 8.81 -3.33 2.43
N ILE A 85 9.12 -2.06 2.70
CA ILE A 85 8.47 -1.29 3.77
C ILE A 85 6.95 -1.23 3.53
N MET A 86 6.54 -0.86 2.32
CA MET A 86 5.11 -0.78 1.98
C MET A 86 4.43 -2.14 2.04
N ALA A 87 5.12 -3.23 1.67
CA ALA A 87 4.60 -4.58 1.83
C ALA A 87 4.37 -4.92 3.31
N GLY A 88 5.29 -4.53 4.21
CA GLY A 88 5.10 -4.71 5.66
C GLY A 88 3.86 -3.96 6.17
N ILE A 89 3.65 -2.73 5.72
CA ILE A 89 2.46 -1.94 6.07
C ILE A 89 1.19 -2.62 5.57
N ARG A 90 1.13 -3.03 4.30
CA ARG A 90 -0.05 -3.71 3.72
C ARG A 90 -0.33 -5.06 4.37
N PHE A 91 0.71 -5.75 4.83
CA PHE A 91 0.56 -6.96 5.63
C PHE A 91 -0.04 -6.68 7.01
N SER A 92 0.29 -5.56 7.65
CA SER A 92 -0.37 -5.16 8.91
C SER A 92 -1.84 -4.77 8.69
N ASP A 93 -2.13 -4.10 7.57
CA ASP A 93 -3.48 -3.65 7.22
C ASP A 93 -4.41 -4.82 6.87
N LEU A 94 -3.88 -5.88 6.24
CA LEU A 94 -4.59 -7.16 6.08
C LEU A 94 -5.22 -7.65 7.39
N PHE A 95 -4.48 -7.62 8.50
CA PHE A 95 -5.04 -8.04 9.79
C PHE A 95 -6.06 -7.05 10.33
N THR A 96 -5.83 -5.75 10.11
CA THR A 96 -6.79 -4.72 10.49
C THR A 96 -8.13 -4.96 9.80
N ASP A 97 -8.13 -5.21 8.49
CA ASP A 97 -9.34 -5.52 7.72
C ASP A 97 -10.02 -6.80 8.18
N LEU A 98 -9.25 -7.87 8.43
CA LEU A 98 -9.79 -9.14 8.89
C LEU A 98 -10.46 -8.98 10.26
N PHE A 99 -9.79 -8.34 11.22
CA PHE A 99 -10.37 -8.10 12.53
C PHE A 99 -11.57 -7.15 12.45
N TYR A 100 -11.53 -6.16 11.56
CA TYR A 100 -12.66 -5.29 11.30
C TYR A 100 -13.89 -6.08 10.83
N LEU A 101 -13.76 -6.94 9.81
CA LEU A 101 -14.87 -7.75 9.28
C LEU A 101 -15.43 -8.74 10.31
N LEU A 102 -14.57 -9.25 11.19
CA LEU A 102 -14.97 -10.16 12.25
C LEU A 102 -15.70 -9.43 13.40
N ALA A 103 -15.22 -8.25 13.79
CA ALA A 103 -15.70 -7.51 14.96
C ALA A 103 -16.81 -6.50 14.67
N ALA A 104 -16.80 -5.84 13.51
CA ALA A 104 -17.69 -4.73 13.16
C ALA A 104 -19.07 -5.20 12.64
N ARG A 105 -19.71 -6.13 13.36
CA ARG A 105 -21.02 -6.69 12.99
C ARG A 105 -22.16 -5.95 13.71
N PRO A 106 -23.34 -5.80 13.07
CA PRO A 106 -23.71 -6.25 11.72
C PRO A 106 -23.32 -5.27 10.60
N LEU A 107 -22.80 -5.81 9.48
CA LEU A 107 -22.52 -5.07 8.24
C LEU A 107 -23.74 -5.07 7.31
N THR A 108 -23.90 -4.01 6.52
CA THR A 108 -24.84 -4.00 5.39
C THR A 108 -24.34 -4.89 4.25
N PRO A 109 -25.19 -5.26 3.27
CA PRO A 109 -24.72 -5.94 2.05
C PRO A 109 -23.61 -5.16 1.33
N HIS A 110 -23.74 -3.83 1.25
CA HIS A 110 -22.71 -2.95 0.67
C HIS A 110 -21.40 -3.01 1.46
N GLY A 111 -21.48 -3.04 2.80
CA GLY A 111 -20.35 -3.29 3.70
C GLY A 111 -19.61 -4.57 3.36
N TRP A 112 -20.34 -5.66 3.17
CA TRP A 112 -19.72 -6.92 2.74
C TRP A 112 -19.04 -6.81 1.39
N TRP A 113 -19.71 -6.27 0.37
CA TRP A 113 -19.16 -6.19 -0.98
C TRP A 113 -17.92 -5.30 -1.10
N VAL A 114 -17.84 -4.23 -0.32
CA VAL A 114 -16.72 -3.29 -0.37
C VAL A 114 -15.58 -3.68 0.56
N LEU A 115 -15.88 -4.11 1.79
CA LEU A 115 -14.85 -4.34 2.81
C LEU A 115 -14.26 -5.76 2.73
N ALA A 116 -15.05 -6.77 2.34
CA ALA A 116 -14.56 -8.16 2.28
C ALA A 116 -13.42 -8.39 1.26
N PRO A 117 -13.36 -7.69 0.12
CA PRO A 117 -12.22 -7.79 -0.79
C PRO A 117 -10.92 -7.15 -0.27
N LEU A 118 -10.98 -6.21 0.67
CA LEU A 118 -9.80 -5.44 1.13
C LEU A 118 -8.66 -6.33 1.68
N PRO A 119 -8.91 -7.33 2.56
CA PRO A 119 -7.90 -8.31 2.97
C PRO A 119 -7.18 -8.95 1.78
N LEU A 120 -7.93 -9.40 0.77
CA LEU A 120 -7.37 -10.08 -0.40
C LEU A 120 -6.55 -9.12 -1.26
N MET A 121 -7.00 -7.87 -1.40
CA MET A 121 -6.25 -6.82 -2.08
C MET A 121 -4.94 -6.50 -1.37
N ASN A 122 -4.96 -6.43 -0.03
CA ASN A 122 -3.77 -6.23 0.79
C ASN A 122 -2.79 -7.39 0.64
N LEU A 123 -3.26 -8.64 0.72
CA LEU A 123 -2.43 -9.83 0.51
C LEU A 123 -1.81 -9.89 -0.90
N GLY A 124 -2.61 -9.64 -1.94
CA GLY A 124 -2.14 -9.57 -3.32
C GLY A 124 -1.11 -8.46 -3.52
N GLY A 125 -1.33 -7.31 -2.88
CA GLY A 125 -0.40 -6.18 -2.82
C GLY A 125 0.94 -6.52 -2.20
N VAL A 126 0.94 -7.19 -1.05
CA VAL A 126 2.16 -7.68 -0.36
C VAL A 126 2.98 -8.54 -1.32
N TRP A 127 2.34 -9.53 -1.94
CA TRP A 127 3.03 -10.40 -2.91
C TRP A 127 3.62 -9.58 -4.06
N LEU A 128 2.82 -8.70 -4.66
CA LEU A 128 3.24 -7.88 -5.80
C LEU A 128 4.45 -6.99 -5.47
N LEU A 129 4.39 -6.29 -4.33
CA LEU A 129 5.44 -5.39 -3.87
C LEU A 129 6.75 -6.14 -3.58
N LEU A 130 6.69 -7.29 -2.91
CA LEU A 130 7.86 -8.11 -2.63
C LEU A 130 8.48 -8.71 -3.90
N ARG A 131 7.65 -9.10 -4.88
CA ARG A 131 8.12 -9.57 -6.18
C ARG A 131 8.83 -8.46 -6.96
N CYS A 132 8.27 -7.25 -6.98
CA CYS A 132 8.90 -6.10 -7.63
C CYS A 132 10.19 -5.69 -6.91
N HIS A 133 10.20 -5.70 -5.57
CA HIS A 133 11.40 -5.49 -4.76
C HIS A 133 12.51 -6.46 -5.13
N ALA A 134 12.23 -7.77 -5.13
CA ALA A 134 13.21 -8.80 -5.45
C ALA A 134 13.76 -8.67 -6.89
N MET A 135 12.90 -8.31 -7.85
CA MET A 135 13.32 -8.03 -9.22
C MET A 135 14.32 -6.86 -9.29
N MET A 136 14.01 -5.76 -8.60
CA MET A 136 14.83 -4.55 -8.64
C MET A 136 16.14 -4.71 -7.85
N ALA A 137 16.11 -5.39 -6.70
CA ALA A 137 17.30 -5.66 -5.88
C ALA A 137 18.34 -6.52 -6.59
N ARG A 138 17.91 -7.40 -7.50
CA ARG A 138 18.80 -8.25 -8.32
C ARG A 138 19.44 -7.52 -9.50
N THR A 139 18.99 -6.31 -9.83
CA THR A 139 19.57 -5.56 -10.95
C THR A 139 20.82 -4.85 -10.43
N PRO A 140 22.03 -5.21 -10.88
CA PRO A 140 23.24 -4.56 -10.40
C PRO A 140 23.14 -3.07 -10.71
N ARG A 141 23.25 -2.21 -9.70
CA ARG A 141 23.52 -0.78 -9.94
C ARG A 141 24.80 -0.76 -10.76
N ARG A 142 24.73 -0.36 -12.04
CA ARG A 142 25.92 -0.09 -12.84
C ARG A 142 26.69 0.98 -12.08
N GLY A 143 27.70 0.56 -11.31
CA GLY A 143 28.64 1.47 -10.69
C GLY A 143 29.27 2.35 -11.76
N PRO A 144 29.72 3.56 -11.42
CA PRO A 144 30.45 4.39 -12.36
C PRO A 144 31.57 3.54 -12.95
N LYS A 145 31.61 3.42 -14.29
CA LYS A 145 32.74 2.82 -14.99
C LYS A 145 33.98 3.56 -14.48
N ARG A 146 34.73 2.96 -13.55
CA ARG A 146 36.08 3.41 -13.23
C ARG A 146 36.81 3.39 -14.56
N LYS A 147 36.96 4.56 -15.19
CA LYS A 147 37.90 4.73 -16.30
C LYS A 147 39.22 4.17 -15.75
N ARG A 148 39.72 3.08 -16.34
CA ARG A 148 41.11 2.67 -16.16
C ARG A 148 41.95 3.82 -16.71
N VAL A 149 42.20 4.81 -15.87
CA VAL A 149 43.32 5.73 -16.00
C VAL A 149 44.42 5.08 -15.18
N LEU A 150 45.05 4.08 -15.77
CA LEU A 150 46.35 3.61 -15.35
C LEU A 150 47.21 3.56 -16.61
N ALA A 151 48.04 4.60 -16.75
CA ALA A 151 49.38 4.62 -17.32
C ALA A 151 49.58 3.79 -18.61
N VAL A 152 49.76 4.32 -19.83
CA VAL A 152 50.59 5.45 -20.33
C VAL A 152 51.49 6.14 -19.30
N ALA A 153 52.33 5.35 -18.62
CA ALA A 153 53.51 5.83 -17.90
C ALA A 153 54.48 4.66 -17.77
N SER A 154 55.00 4.23 -18.90
CA SER A 154 56.25 3.47 -19.01
C SER A 154 56.70 3.68 -20.45
N GLY A 155 57.28 4.87 -20.66
CA GLY A 155 58.33 5.02 -21.66
C GLY A 155 59.62 4.37 -21.17
#